data_AF-A0A6C1SPS9-F1
#
_entry.id   AF-A0A6C1SPS9-F1
#
_cell.length_a   1.000
_cell.length_b   1.000
_cell.length_c   1.000
_cell.angle_alpha   90.00
_cell.angle_beta   90.00
_cell.angle_gamma   90.00
#
_symmetry.space_group_name_H-M   'P 1'
#
loop_
_entity.id
_entity.type
_entity.pdbx_description
1 polymer ?
#
loop_
_entity_poly.entity_id
_entity_poly.type
_entity_poly.pdbx_seq_one_letter_code
_entity_poly.pdbx_strand_id
1 'polypeptide(L)'
;MNAPHPSKRYRVIYADPPWTFATFSRKGKGRSPEAYYDCMTLADIQALPVADWAADDCVLLLWATDPLLDKALEVIRAWGFTYKTVGFYWAKLQKCHTAPDFDERSFFTGLGFWTRANPEPCLLATRGHPKRVAANVRKLVIAPRREHSRKPDEVYGRIEALCQGPYLEMFARSSRPGWDSWGIETGLLDRGGAPQRRWRADSYPEAAE
;
A
#
# COMPACT_ATOMS: atom_id res chain seq x y z
N MET A 1 4.26 10.48 -15.89
CA MET A 1 3.57 9.23 -15.50
C MET A 1 2.66 8.84 -16.65
N ASN A 2 2.63 7.57 -17.06
CA ASN A 2 1.61 7.10 -18.00
C ASN A 2 0.28 7.02 -17.25
N ALA A 3 -0.76 7.71 -17.73
CA ALA A 3 -2.10 7.58 -17.15
C ALA A 3 -2.61 6.14 -17.35
N PRO A 4 -3.50 5.63 -16.48
CA PRO A 4 -4.29 4.45 -16.81
C PRO A 4 -5.08 4.72 -18.10
N HIS A 5 -5.47 3.67 -18.83
CA HIS A 5 -6.12 3.81 -20.14
C HIS A 5 -7.27 4.83 -20.08
N PRO A 6 -7.22 5.97 -20.80
CA PRO A 6 -7.98 7.18 -20.44
C PRO A 6 -9.51 7.08 -20.56
N SER A 7 -10.04 5.97 -21.10
CA SER A 7 -11.47 5.66 -21.16
C SER A 7 -11.93 4.57 -20.17
N LYS A 8 -11.02 3.95 -19.41
CA LYS A 8 -11.33 2.78 -18.57
C LYS A 8 -11.60 3.20 -17.12
N ARG A 9 -12.82 2.96 -16.66
CA ARG A 9 -13.21 3.11 -15.24
C ARG A 9 -13.13 1.77 -14.51
N TYR A 10 -12.50 1.77 -13.33
CA TYR A 10 -12.26 0.59 -12.52
C TYR A 10 -13.31 0.43 -11.42
N ARG A 11 -13.78 -0.80 -11.22
CA ARG A 11 -14.67 -1.14 -10.09
C ARG A 11 -13.89 -1.44 -8.81
N VAL A 12 -12.59 -1.69 -8.93
CA VAL A 12 -11.68 -1.89 -7.80
C VAL A 12 -10.38 -1.14 -8.07
N ILE A 13 -9.99 -0.31 -7.10
CA ILE A 13 -8.70 0.36 -7.06
C ILE A 13 -7.97 -0.11 -5.80
N TYR A 14 -6.74 -0.59 -5.96
CA TYR A 14 -5.86 -1.07 -4.89
C TYR A 14 -4.61 -0.21 -4.88
N ALA A 15 -4.25 0.39 -3.75
CA ALA A 15 -3.19 1.40 -3.69
C ALA A 15 -2.28 1.22 -2.47
N ASP A 16 -0.97 1.38 -2.69
CA ASP A 16 0.06 1.48 -1.64
C ASP A 16 0.87 2.78 -1.82
N PRO A 17 0.34 3.96 -1.43
CA PRO A 17 1.01 5.22 -1.70
C PRO A 17 2.39 5.32 -1.01
N PRO A 18 3.39 5.93 -1.66
CA PRO A 18 4.70 6.13 -1.07
C PRO A 18 4.65 7.35 -0.13
N TRP A 19 4.06 7.17 1.04
CA TRP A 19 3.86 8.24 2.01
C TRP A 19 5.19 8.83 2.51
N THR A 20 5.37 10.15 2.37
CA THR A 20 6.36 10.90 3.17
C THR A 20 5.88 10.97 4.62
N PHE A 21 6.75 10.79 5.60
CA PHE A 21 6.36 10.93 7.01
C PHE A 21 7.44 11.58 7.89
N ALA A 22 6.98 12.32 8.90
CA ALA A 22 7.86 12.94 9.86
C ALA A 22 8.55 11.88 10.73
N THR A 23 9.87 12.03 10.88
CA THR A 23 10.68 11.22 11.79
C THR A 23 11.32 12.10 12.86
N PHE A 24 11.28 11.68 14.12
CA PHE A 24 11.80 12.43 15.28
C PHE A 24 13.31 12.71 15.28
N SER A 25 14.09 12.19 14.33
CA SER A 25 15.52 12.52 14.18
C SER A 25 16.07 12.21 12.79
N ARG A 26 17.21 12.81 12.43
CA ARG A 26 17.96 12.49 11.20
C ARG A 26 18.36 11.00 11.11
N LYS A 27 18.62 10.35 12.25
CA LYS A 27 18.84 8.89 12.35
C LYS A 27 17.56 8.08 12.10
N GLY A 28 16.39 8.67 12.35
CA GLY A 28 15.08 8.14 11.96
C GLY A 28 14.87 8.13 10.44
N LYS A 29 15.25 9.21 9.74
CA LYS A 29 15.21 9.28 8.25
C LYS A 29 16.05 8.21 7.56
N GLY A 30 17.11 7.70 8.19
CA GLY A 30 17.87 6.54 7.69
C GLY A 30 17.14 5.19 7.80
N ARG A 31 15.90 5.18 8.28
CA ARG A 31 15.06 3.99 8.51
C ARG A 31 13.67 4.12 7.90
N SER A 32 13.39 5.20 7.18
CA SER A 32 12.11 5.47 6.53
C SER A 32 12.08 5.01 5.08
N PRO A 33 10.89 4.71 4.51
CA PRO A 33 10.57 4.80 3.08
C PRO A 33 11.45 5.71 2.22
N GLU A 34 11.68 6.98 2.60
CA GLU A 34 12.48 7.93 1.78
C GLU A 34 13.96 7.52 1.61
N ALA A 35 14.47 6.57 2.41
CA ALA A 35 15.79 5.99 2.21
C ALA A 35 15.82 4.96 1.05
N TYR A 36 14.67 4.40 0.67
CA TYR A 36 14.53 3.26 -0.23
C TYR A 36 13.84 3.58 -1.56
N TYR A 37 12.92 4.54 -1.60
CA TYR A 37 12.19 4.97 -2.80
C TYR A 37 11.66 6.40 -2.63
N ASP A 38 11.43 7.09 -3.75
CA ASP A 38 10.87 8.44 -3.74
C ASP A 38 9.45 8.45 -3.14
N CYS A 39 9.22 9.38 -2.23
CA CYS A 39 7.96 9.53 -1.52
C CYS A 39 7.24 10.81 -1.94
N MET A 40 5.90 10.75 -1.93
CA MET A 40 5.03 11.86 -2.29
C MET A 40 4.56 12.59 -1.03
N THR A 41 4.30 13.90 -1.13
CA THR A 41 3.63 14.62 -0.04
C THR A 41 2.16 14.21 0.04
N LEU A 42 1.52 14.49 1.17
CA LEU A 42 0.08 14.24 1.33
C LEU A 42 -0.74 15.00 0.27
N ALA A 43 -0.35 16.24 -0.06
CA ALA A 43 -1.02 17.05 -1.07
C ALA A 43 -0.90 16.42 -2.47
N ASP A 44 0.28 15.93 -2.84
CA ASP A 44 0.49 15.27 -4.13
C ASP A 44 -0.34 13.98 -4.26
N ILE A 45 -0.44 13.19 -3.17
CA ILE A 45 -1.25 11.97 -3.13
C ILE A 45 -2.73 12.33 -3.27
N GLN A 46 -3.21 13.36 -2.55
CA GLN A 46 -4.60 13.85 -2.63
C GLN A 46 -4.94 14.41 -4.02
N ALA A 47 -3.99 15.04 -4.70
CA ALA A 47 -4.17 15.64 -6.02
C ALA A 47 -4.22 14.64 -7.19
N LEU A 48 -3.99 13.33 -6.95
CA LEU A 48 -4.10 12.32 -8.00
C LEU A 48 -5.54 12.19 -8.50
N PRO A 49 -5.79 12.13 -9.83
CA PRO A 49 -7.13 12.08 -10.44
C PRO A 49 -7.76 10.68 -10.37
N VAL A 50 -7.62 10.00 -9.22
CA VAL A 50 -8.21 8.68 -8.95
C VAL A 50 -9.73 8.71 -9.09
N ALA A 51 -10.33 9.88 -8.86
CA ALA A 51 -11.75 10.14 -9.07
C ALA A 51 -12.21 9.92 -10.53
N ASP A 52 -11.36 10.18 -11.51
CA ASP A 52 -11.69 10.04 -12.93
C ASP A 52 -11.55 8.59 -13.41
N TRP A 53 -10.69 7.82 -12.74
CA TRP A 53 -10.44 6.41 -12.99
C TRP A 53 -11.45 5.50 -12.27
N ALA A 54 -12.13 5.99 -11.23
CA ALA A 54 -13.11 5.21 -10.50
C ALA A 54 -14.44 5.09 -11.26
N ALA A 55 -15.00 3.89 -11.32
CA ALA A 55 -16.40 3.68 -11.68
C ALA A 55 -17.35 4.30 -10.64
N ASP A 56 -18.60 4.50 -11.03
CA ASP A 56 -19.62 5.12 -10.17
C ASP A 56 -19.88 4.25 -8.92
N ASP A 57 -19.88 2.92 -9.11
CA ASP A 57 -19.76 1.90 -8.06
C ASP A 57 -18.33 1.36 -8.04
N CYS A 58 -17.53 1.77 -7.05
CA CYS A 58 -16.12 1.40 -6.96
C CYS A 58 -15.68 1.12 -5.50
N VAL A 59 -14.83 0.10 -5.33
CA VAL A 59 -14.15 -0.19 -4.06
C VAL A 59 -12.71 0.31 -4.13
N LEU A 60 -12.31 1.11 -3.15
CA LEU A 60 -10.93 1.47 -2.90
C LEU A 60 -10.38 0.64 -1.75
N LEU A 61 -9.22 0.01 -1.98
CA LEU A 61 -8.41 -0.64 -0.97
C LEU A 61 -7.07 0.09 -0.84
N LEU A 62 -6.85 0.72 0.31
CA LEU A 62 -5.74 1.65 0.53
C LEU A 62 -4.87 1.17 1.70
N TRP A 63 -3.61 0.81 1.43
CA TRP A 63 -2.66 0.56 2.50
C TRP A 63 -2.30 1.84 3.23
N ALA A 64 -2.32 1.76 4.56
CA ALA A 64 -1.93 2.84 5.45
C ALA A 64 -0.87 2.34 6.44
N THR A 65 -0.11 3.27 6.99
CA THR A 65 0.76 3.04 8.15
C THR A 65 0.09 3.69 9.37
N ASP A 66 0.15 3.07 10.55
CA ASP A 66 -0.61 3.52 11.73
C ASP A 66 -0.41 5.02 12.07
N PRO A 67 0.79 5.60 11.96
CA PRO A 67 1.00 7.03 12.24
C PRO A 67 0.40 8.00 11.22
N LEU A 68 -0.08 7.51 10.08
CA LEU A 68 -0.74 8.29 9.02
C LEU A 68 -2.19 7.82 8.78
N LEU A 69 -2.79 7.10 9.72
CA LEU A 69 -4.14 6.56 9.56
C LEU A 69 -5.20 7.66 9.35
N ASP A 70 -5.05 8.79 10.03
CA ASP A 70 -5.88 9.99 9.82
C ASP A 70 -5.69 10.57 8.41
N LYS A 71 -4.45 10.60 7.91
CA LYS A 71 -4.11 11.10 6.56
C LYS A 71 -4.58 10.17 5.45
N ALA A 72 -4.58 8.86 5.68
CA ALA A 72 -5.21 7.90 4.78
C ALA A 72 -6.73 8.12 4.67
N LEU A 73 -7.41 8.50 5.76
CA LEU A 73 -8.82 8.89 5.72
C LEU A 73 -9.04 10.23 4.98
N GLU A 74 -8.10 11.18 5.05
CA GLU A 74 -8.13 12.39 4.23
C GLU A 74 -7.98 12.07 2.72
N VAL A 75 -7.03 11.20 2.35
CA VAL A 75 -6.85 10.74 0.95
C VAL A 75 -8.10 10.03 0.41
N ILE A 76 -8.71 9.14 1.21
CA ILE A 76 -9.98 8.48 0.84
C ILE A 76 -11.06 9.51 0.47
N ARG A 77 -11.17 10.61 1.24
CA ARG A 77 -12.13 11.69 0.94
C ARG A 77 -11.74 12.48 -0.30
N ALA A 78 -10.45 12.83 -0.46
CA ALA A 78 -9.95 13.59 -1.61
C ALA A 78 -10.20 12.87 -2.94
N TRP A 79 -10.04 11.54 -2.97
CA TRP A 79 -10.34 10.71 -4.15
C TRP A 79 -11.84 10.46 -4.38
N GLY A 80 -12.72 11.03 -3.55
CA GLY A 80 -14.17 10.89 -3.67
C GLY A 80 -14.69 9.49 -3.29
N PHE A 81 -14.13 8.91 -2.22
CA PHE A 81 -14.59 7.66 -1.60
C PHE A 81 -15.03 7.91 -0.15
N THR A 82 -15.90 7.03 0.36
CA THR A 82 -16.32 6.99 1.77
C THR A 82 -15.71 5.77 2.46
N TYR A 83 -14.91 5.98 3.50
CA TYR A 83 -14.38 4.90 4.33
C TYR A 83 -15.50 4.04 4.92
N LYS A 84 -15.32 2.70 4.94
CA LYS A 84 -16.30 1.75 5.48
C LYS A 84 -15.73 0.90 6.61
N THR A 85 -14.54 0.32 6.42
CA THR A 85 -13.91 -0.58 7.41
C THR A 85 -12.45 -0.83 7.03
N VAL A 86 -11.68 -1.51 7.88
CA VAL A 86 -10.42 -2.13 7.43
C VAL A 86 -10.74 -3.35 6.58
N GLY A 87 -10.31 -3.39 5.32
CA GLY A 87 -10.49 -4.52 4.40
C GLY A 87 -9.61 -5.70 4.78
N PHE A 88 -8.31 -5.44 5.05
CA PHE A 88 -7.35 -6.45 5.49
C PHE A 88 -6.43 -5.93 6.60
N TYR A 89 -5.99 -6.83 7.49
CA TYR A 89 -4.86 -6.61 8.38
C TYR A 89 -3.76 -7.61 8.04
N TRP A 90 -2.57 -7.13 7.71
CA TRP A 90 -1.40 -7.97 7.50
C TRP A 90 -0.60 -8.11 8.80
N ALA A 91 -0.79 -9.24 9.49
CA ALA A 91 0.08 -9.67 10.56
C ALA A 91 1.37 -10.24 9.94
N LYS A 92 2.48 -9.51 10.12
CA LYS A 92 3.75 -9.78 9.45
C LYS A 92 4.51 -10.88 10.15
N LEU A 93 4.72 -12.02 9.51
CA LEU A 93 5.66 -13.03 10.01
C LEU A 93 7.11 -12.62 9.75
N GLN A 94 8.04 -13.19 10.52
CA GLN A 94 9.47 -13.13 10.24
C GLN A 94 9.80 -13.77 8.89
N LYS A 95 10.89 -13.32 8.24
CA LYS A 95 11.29 -13.79 6.90
C LYS A 95 11.53 -15.30 6.82
N CYS A 96 12.02 -15.88 7.92
CA CYS A 96 12.43 -17.28 8.05
C CYS A 96 11.43 -18.14 8.82
N HIS A 97 10.22 -17.63 9.12
CA HIS A 97 9.24 -18.43 9.86
C HIS A 97 8.62 -19.49 8.94
N THR A 98 8.82 -20.76 9.30
CA THR A 98 8.37 -21.94 8.55
C THR A 98 7.61 -22.96 9.41
N ALA A 99 7.40 -22.66 10.70
CA ALA A 99 6.69 -23.55 11.62
C ALA A 99 5.16 -23.48 11.40
N PRO A 100 4.41 -24.54 11.72
CA PRO A 100 2.95 -24.51 11.67
C PRO A 100 2.32 -23.76 12.85
N ASP A 101 3.01 -23.69 13.99
CA ASP A 101 2.56 -23.05 15.21
C ASP A 101 3.08 -21.61 15.31
N PHE A 102 2.21 -20.70 15.75
CA PHE A 102 2.52 -19.28 15.89
C PHE A 102 2.56 -18.85 17.36
N ASP A 103 3.64 -18.18 17.73
CA ASP A 103 3.76 -17.39 18.96
C ASP A 103 4.01 -15.91 18.63
N GLU A 104 4.16 -15.04 19.63
CA GLU A 104 4.46 -13.62 19.39
C GLU A 104 5.78 -13.40 18.63
N ARG A 105 6.78 -14.26 18.86
CA ARG A 105 8.13 -14.17 18.27
C ARG A 105 8.15 -14.54 16.78
N SER A 106 7.16 -15.30 16.34
CA SER A 106 6.89 -15.64 14.95
C SER A 106 6.58 -14.40 14.10
N PHE A 107 6.11 -13.32 14.73
CA PHE A 107 5.80 -12.05 14.08
C PHE A 107 6.97 -11.05 14.09
N PHE A 108 6.99 -10.14 13.12
CA PHE A 108 7.95 -9.05 13.06
C PHE A 108 7.57 -7.91 14.00
N THR A 109 8.48 -7.60 14.91
CA THR A 109 8.41 -6.41 15.79
C THR A 109 8.89 -5.15 15.07
N GLY A 110 7.97 -4.37 14.48
CA GLY A 110 8.26 -3.05 13.91
C GLY A 110 8.65 -2.00 14.97
N LEU A 111 9.17 -0.86 14.52
CA LEU A 111 9.68 0.17 15.43
C LEU A 111 8.57 0.85 16.22
N GLY A 112 7.56 1.36 15.50
CA GLY A 112 6.46 2.17 16.02
C GLY A 112 6.90 3.46 16.73
N PHE A 113 5.93 4.19 17.27
CA PHE A 113 6.17 5.43 18.02
C PHE A 113 5.78 5.33 19.50
N TRP A 114 4.70 4.62 19.84
CA TRP A 114 4.25 4.39 21.21
C TRP A 114 4.34 2.92 21.60
N THR A 115 3.83 2.03 20.75
CA THR A 115 3.98 0.57 20.83
C THR A 115 4.75 0.05 19.62
N ARG A 116 5.16 -1.22 19.63
CA ARG A 116 5.88 -1.85 18.51
C ARG A 116 4.92 -2.15 17.36
N ALA A 117 5.28 -1.76 16.15
CA ALA A 117 4.36 -1.76 15.01
C ALA A 117 4.20 -3.14 14.33
N ASN A 118 3.00 -3.71 14.43
CA ASN A 118 2.43 -4.86 13.68
C ASN A 118 0.96 -4.99 14.17
N PRO A 119 -0.07 -5.24 13.33
CA PRO A 119 -0.09 -5.47 11.87
C PRO A 119 -0.03 -4.20 11.02
N GLU A 120 -0.03 -4.33 9.69
CA GLU A 120 -0.32 -3.21 8.75
C GLU A 120 -1.80 -3.24 8.29
N PRO A 121 -2.53 -2.10 8.33
CA PRO A 121 -3.90 -2.01 7.82
C PRO A 121 -4.00 -1.70 6.32
N CYS A 122 -4.92 -2.39 5.64
CA CYS A 122 -5.45 -2.02 4.33
C CYS A 122 -6.91 -1.59 4.49
N LEU A 123 -7.19 -0.30 4.33
CA LEU A 123 -8.51 0.31 4.50
C LEU A 123 -9.40 0.01 3.31
N LEU A 124 -10.69 -0.26 3.54
CA LEU A 124 -11.72 -0.41 2.53
C LEU A 124 -12.66 0.80 2.57
N ALA A 125 -12.74 1.48 1.43
CA ALA A 125 -13.66 2.58 1.16
C ALA A 125 -14.48 2.29 -0.10
N THR A 126 -15.62 2.96 -0.26
CA THR A 126 -16.46 2.82 -1.47
C THR A 126 -16.90 4.17 -2.03
N ARG A 127 -17.02 4.24 -3.35
CA ARG A 127 -17.84 5.20 -4.09
C ARG A 127 -19.08 4.47 -4.58
N GLY A 128 -20.25 5.10 -4.48
CA GLY A 128 -21.53 4.45 -4.80
C GLY A 128 -21.84 3.26 -3.88
N HIS A 129 -22.48 2.25 -4.45
CA HIS A 129 -23.02 1.06 -3.79
C HIS A 129 -22.47 -0.26 -4.41
N PRO A 130 -21.13 -0.45 -4.47
CA PRO A 130 -20.53 -1.60 -5.14
C PRO A 130 -20.94 -2.93 -4.47
N LYS A 131 -21.31 -3.90 -5.31
CA LYS A 131 -21.77 -5.22 -4.86
C LYS A 131 -20.61 -6.11 -4.41
N ARG A 132 -20.63 -6.51 -3.13
CA ARG A 132 -19.79 -7.60 -2.61
C ARG A 132 -20.20 -8.94 -3.25
N VAL A 133 -19.21 -9.68 -3.77
CA VAL A 133 -19.38 -11.00 -4.38
C VAL A 133 -19.43 -12.09 -3.31
N ALA A 134 -18.41 -12.17 -2.45
CA ALA A 134 -18.30 -13.21 -1.42
C ALA A 134 -18.29 -12.64 0.00
N ALA A 135 -18.98 -13.31 0.93
CA ALA A 135 -19.09 -12.90 2.33
C ALA A 135 -18.08 -13.59 3.27
N ASN A 136 -17.38 -14.62 2.81
CA ASN A 136 -16.46 -15.46 3.58
C ASN A 136 -14.97 -15.04 3.46
N VAL A 137 -14.66 -14.01 2.68
CA VAL A 137 -13.30 -13.46 2.55
C VAL A 137 -12.81 -12.97 3.92
N ARG A 138 -11.71 -13.54 4.41
CA ARG A 138 -11.18 -13.23 5.74
C ARG A 138 -10.38 -11.92 5.72
N LYS A 139 -10.52 -11.13 6.79
CA LYS A 139 -9.77 -9.87 7.00
C LYS A 139 -8.31 -10.08 7.39
N LEU A 140 -8.02 -11.11 8.19
CA LEU A 140 -6.67 -11.37 8.70
C LEU A 140 -5.81 -12.07 7.64
N VAL A 141 -4.68 -11.47 7.32
CA VAL A 141 -3.65 -11.89 6.36
C VAL A 141 -2.41 -12.20 7.19
N ILE A 142 -1.94 -13.46 7.18
CA ILE A 142 -0.77 -13.90 7.95
C ILE A 142 0.28 -14.36 6.94
N ALA A 143 1.29 -13.53 6.72
CA ALA A 143 2.27 -13.78 5.67
C ALA A 143 3.65 -13.22 6.05
N PRO A 144 4.76 -13.87 5.62
CA PRO A 144 6.10 -13.37 5.85
C PRO A 144 6.34 -12.05 5.12
N ARG A 145 7.03 -11.14 5.81
CA ARG A 145 7.66 -9.96 5.20
C ARG A 145 8.65 -10.40 4.11
N ARG A 146 8.68 -9.68 2.98
CA ARG A 146 9.57 -9.97 1.84
C ARG A 146 10.52 -8.80 1.57
N GLU A 147 10.62 -8.34 0.32
CA GLU A 147 11.31 -7.11 -0.08
C GLU A 147 10.66 -5.88 0.57
N HIS A 148 11.36 -4.73 0.60
CA HIS A 148 10.86 -3.51 1.23
C HIS A 148 9.49 -3.08 0.64
N SER A 149 8.52 -2.80 1.50
CA SER A 149 7.11 -2.48 1.19
C SER A 149 6.33 -3.49 0.32
N ARG A 150 6.89 -4.65 -0.07
CA ARG A 150 6.15 -5.64 -0.87
C ARG A 150 5.01 -6.25 -0.04
N LYS A 151 3.78 -5.87 -0.37
CA LYS A 151 2.54 -6.39 0.21
C LYS A 151 2.34 -7.89 -0.14
N PRO A 152 1.54 -8.66 0.62
CA PRO A 152 1.42 -10.11 0.42
C PRO A 152 0.53 -10.47 -0.77
N ASP A 153 1.00 -11.39 -1.63
CA ASP A 153 0.35 -11.72 -2.92
C ASP A 153 -1.03 -12.40 -2.76
N GLU A 154 -1.33 -12.95 -1.57
CA GLU A 154 -2.65 -13.52 -1.30
C GLU A 154 -3.77 -12.46 -1.26
N VAL A 155 -3.43 -11.18 -1.05
CA VAL A 155 -4.41 -10.10 -0.98
C VAL A 155 -5.13 -9.92 -2.32
N TYR A 156 -4.44 -9.99 -3.46
CA TYR A 156 -5.09 -9.89 -4.77
C TYR A 156 -6.16 -10.97 -4.98
N GLY A 157 -5.88 -12.23 -4.62
CA GLY A 157 -6.86 -13.32 -4.71
C GLY A 157 -8.05 -13.13 -3.77
N ARG A 158 -7.83 -12.56 -2.58
CA ARG A 158 -8.90 -12.16 -1.67
C ARG A 158 -9.75 -11.01 -2.23
N ILE A 159 -9.15 -10.08 -2.98
CA ILE A 159 -9.85 -8.97 -3.64
C ILE A 159 -10.69 -9.49 -4.81
N GLU A 160 -10.11 -10.32 -5.68
CA GLU A 160 -10.76 -10.98 -6.82
C GLU A 160 -11.96 -11.83 -6.37
N ALA A 161 -11.89 -12.44 -5.19
CA ALA A 161 -13.02 -13.15 -4.57
C ALA A 161 -14.06 -12.21 -3.94
N LEU A 162 -13.65 -11.03 -3.44
CA LEU A 162 -14.53 -10.08 -2.74
C LEU A 162 -15.36 -9.22 -3.71
N CYS A 163 -14.77 -8.80 -4.83
CA CYS A 163 -15.31 -7.80 -5.76
C CYS A 163 -14.97 -8.15 -7.21
N GLN A 164 -15.88 -7.87 -8.14
CA GLN A 164 -15.59 -7.97 -9.57
C GLN A 164 -14.82 -6.73 -10.07
N GLY A 165 -13.83 -6.96 -10.93
CA GLY A 165 -13.12 -5.92 -11.67
C GLY A 165 -13.98 -5.22 -12.75
N PRO A 166 -13.36 -4.40 -13.63
CA PRO A 166 -11.91 -4.26 -13.84
C PRO A 166 -11.16 -3.68 -12.64
N TYR A 167 -9.91 -4.14 -12.48
CA TYR A 167 -9.02 -3.83 -11.35
C TYR A 167 -7.86 -2.91 -11.78
N LEU A 168 -7.51 -1.95 -10.91
CA LEU A 168 -6.32 -1.11 -11.02
C LEU A 168 -5.46 -1.27 -9.76
N GLU A 169 -4.16 -1.51 -9.94
CA GLU A 169 -3.15 -1.37 -8.90
C GLU A 169 -2.39 -0.04 -9.08
N MET A 170 -2.42 0.81 -8.06
CA MET A 170 -1.65 2.04 -7.98
C MET A 170 -0.40 1.85 -7.12
N PHE A 171 0.71 2.43 -7.59
CA PHE A 171 2.06 2.25 -7.06
C PHE A 171 2.58 0.80 -7.18
N ALA A 172 2.09 0.10 -8.22
CA ALA A 172 2.46 -1.27 -8.54
C ALA A 172 3.96 -1.41 -8.79
N ARG A 173 4.57 -2.47 -8.24
CA ARG A 173 6.00 -2.81 -8.43
C ARG A 173 6.23 -4.01 -9.34
N SER A 174 5.17 -4.78 -9.58
CA SER A 174 5.11 -5.95 -10.47
C SER A 174 3.80 -5.90 -11.25
N SER A 175 3.76 -6.42 -12.47
CA SER A 175 2.50 -6.63 -13.18
C SER A 175 1.76 -7.87 -12.65
N ARG A 176 0.43 -7.89 -12.80
CA ARG A 176 -0.42 -9.06 -12.48
C ARG A 176 -1.43 -9.31 -13.61
N PRO A 177 -1.55 -10.54 -14.13
CA PRO A 177 -2.58 -10.86 -15.13
C PRO A 177 -3.99 -10.47 -14.66
N GLY A 178 -4.75 -9.79 -15.52
CA GLY A 178 -6.10 -9.30 -15.22
C GLY A 178 -6.18 -7.97 -14.46
N TRP A 179 -5.03 -7.40 -14.06
CA TRP A 179 -4.93 -6.09 -13.42
C TRP A 179 -4.22 -5.10 -14.33
N ASP A 180 -4.71 -3.86 -14.35
CA ASP A 180 -3.95 -2.74 -14.90
C ASP A 180 -3.05 -2.19 -13.80
N SER A 181 -1.83 -1.78 -14.14
CA SER A 181 -0.84 -1.26 -13.19
C SER A 181 -0.50 0.20 -13.49
N TRP A 182 -0.41 1.02 -12.45
CA TRP A 182 -0.04 2.43 -12.53
C TRP A 182 1.02 2.76 -11.47
N GLY A 183 2.05 3.52 -11.84
CA GLY A 183 3.12 3.92 -10.93
C GLY A 183 4.44 4.18 -11.66
N ILE A 184 5.35 4.90 -11.01
CA ILE A 184 6.68 5.25 -11.55
C ILE A 184 7.56 4.00 -11.74
N GLU A 185 7.41 3.00 -10.85
CA GLU A 185 8.18 1.74 -10.84
C GLU A 185 7.42 0.55 -11.47
N THR A 186 6.42 0.80 -12.33
CA THR A 186 5.59 -0.28 -12.90
C THR A 186 6.45 -1.30 -13.66
N GLY A 187 6.44 -2.56 -13.20
CA GLY A 187 7.22 -3.66 -13.78
C GLY A 187 8.69 -3.73 -13.35
N LEU A 188 9.09 -3.03 -12.28
CA LEU A 188 10.47 -3.04 -11.77
C LEU A 188 10.89 -4.41 -11.20
N LEU A 189 9.96 -5.14 -10.56
CA LEU A 189 10.22 -6.50 -10.06
C LEU A 189 10.18 -7.55 -11.18
N ASP A 190 9.41 -7.32 -12.25
CA ASP A 190 9.29 -8.23 -13.40
C ASP A 190 10.62 -8.38 -14.16
N ARG A 191 11.57 -7.45 -13.95
CA ARG A 191 12.91 -7.43 -14.55
C ARG A 191 14.01 -8.00 -13.66
N GLY A 192 13.66 -8.71 -12.58
CA GLY A 192 14.62 -9.38 -11.69
C GLY A 192 15.07 -8.57 -10.47
N GLY A 193 14.47 -7.41 -10.20
CA GLY A 193 14.58 -6.71 -8.92
C GLY A 193 14.82 -5.21 -9.02
N ALA A 194 14.31 -4.48 -8.03
CA ALA A 194 14.59 -3.06 -7.83
C ALA A 194 16.04 -2.85 -7.31
N PRO A 195 16.73 -1.75 -7.71
CA PRO A 195 18.00 -1.39 -7.11
C PRO A 195 17.84 -1.14 -5.60
N GLN A 196 18.76 -1.65 -4.77
CA GLN A 196 18.87 -1.15 -3.40
C GLN A 196 19.31 0.31 -3.43
N ARG A 197 18.49 1.24 -2.92
CA ARG A 197 18.99 2.53 -2.44
C ARG A 197 18.75 2.74 -0.96
N ARG A 198 19.58 3.65 -0.45
CA ARG A 198 19.86 3.87 0.98
C ARG A 198 19.90 5.38 1.32
N TRP A 199 19.99 6.23 0.29
CA TRP A 199 19.69 7.68 0.14
C TRP A 199 19.50 7.90 -1.39
N ARG A 200 18.96 8.99 -1.95
CA ARG A 200 18.36 10.27 -1.48
C ARG A 200 17.14 10.56 -2.41
N ALA A 201 16.23 11.47 -2.03
CA ALA A 201 15.31 12.14 -2.97
C ALA A 201 16.03 13.25 -3.79
N ASP A 202 16.93 14.04 -3.16
CA ASP A 202 17.85 14.95 -3.87
C ASP A 202 19.16 15.26 -3.12
N SER A 203 19.13 15.50 -1.79
CA SER A 203 20.19 16.25 -1.09
C SER A 203 20.70 15.65 0.23
N TYR A 204 21.96 15.20 0.26
CA TYR A 204 22.88 15.13 1.45
C TYR A 204 24.27 14.58 1.08
N PRO A 205 25.30 14.65 1.95
CA PRO A 205 25.70 15.76 2.83
C PRO A 205 26.90 16.55 2.25
N GLU A 206 27.23 17.69 2.85
CA GLU A 206 28.65 18.05 3.08
C GLU A 206 28.90 18.19 4.60
N ALA A 207 30.17 18.31 4.99
CA ALA A 207 30.69 17.80 6.25
C ALA A 207 30.76 18.82 7.41
N ALA A 208 30.85 18.25 8.62
CA ALA A 208 31.40 18.79 9.88
C ALA A 208 31.24 20.29 10.21
N GLU A 209 30.51 20.56 11.31
CA GLU A 209 31.11 20.51 12.66
C GLU A 209 30.26 19.59 13.57
#